data_AF-A0ABC9CXV7-F1
#
_entry.id   AF-A0ABC9CXV7-F1
#
_cell.length_a   1.000
_cell.length_b   1.000
_cell.length_c   1.000
_cell.angle_alpha   90.00
_cell.angle_beta   90.00
_cell.angle_gamma   90.00
#
_symmetry.space_group_name_H-M   'P 1'
#
loop_
_entity.id
_entity.type
_entity.pdbx_description
1 polymer ?
#
loop_
_entity_poly.entity_id
_entity_poly.type
_entity_poly.pdbx_seq_one_letter_code
_entity_poly.pdbx_strand_id
1 'polypeptide(L)'
;MLEFSLLQTTLPDFANATMKYMPHNLGEDCPVFDNLFEFCQIYAGGTLDAARRLNHKTCDIAINWAGGLHHAKKCEASGFCYINDLVLGILELLKYHARVLYIDIDVHHGDGVEEAFYFTDRVMTVSFHKYGDLFFPGTGDIKDRGEREGKYYAINIPLKDGIDDSSFTRLFKTIIAKVVETYLPGAIVLQCGADSLARDRLGCFNLSIEGHAECVKFVKKFNIPLLVTGGGGYTKENVARCWAVETGVLLETELPNEIPNNDYIEYFAEIFLIISCIVFHAMEFYFGIFFPEIPNNDYIEYFAPDYTLKVPNLNMDNLNSKTYLGSIKMQVMESLRSIQHAPGVQMQEVPPDFYIPDFDEDEMDPDERVDQHTQDKQIHRDDEYYEGDNDNDHDDGTR
;
A
#
# COMPACT_ATOMS: atom_id res chain seq x y z
N MET A 1 -4.49 9.07 -22.31
CA MET A 1 -3.84 7.78 -22.54
C MET A 1 -3.11 7.86 -23.85
N LEU A 2 -1.90 7.29 -23.90
CA LEU A 2 -1.25 6.92 -25.16
C LEU A 2 -2.29 6.36 -26.11
N GLU A 3 -2.33 6.88 -27.34
CA GLU A 3 -3.33 6.48 -28.32
C GLU A 3 -3.25 4.95 -28.47
N PHE A 4 -4.33 4.22 -28.15
CA PHE A 4 -4.34 2.75 -28.14
C PHE A 4 -3.84 2.14 -29.47
N SER A 5 -3.95 2.89 -30.58
CA SER A 5 -3.42 2.58 -31.90
C SER A 5 -1.88 2.50 -31.97
N LEU A 6 -1.15 3.27 -31.14
CA LEU A 6 0.32 3.25 -31.08
C LEU A 6 0.84 1.93 -30.52
N LEU A 7 0.18 1.38 -29.49
CA LEU A 7 0.57 0.10 -28.89
C LEU A 7 0.17 -1.12 -29.74
N GLN A 8 -0.87 -1.01 -30.58
CA GLN A 8 -1.31 -2.09 -31.48
C GLN A 8 -0.34 -2.40 -32.64
N THR A 9 0.65 -1.55 -32.92
CA THR A 9 1.51 -1.64 -34.13
C THR A 9 2.89 -2.27 -33.92
N THR A 10 3.11 -3.03 -32.84
CA THR A 10 4.42 -3.62 -32.56
C THR A 10 4.66 -4.94 -33.30
N LEU A 11 5.23 -4.86 -34.53
CA LEU A 11 5.98 -5.90 -35.25
C LEU A 11 6.73 -5.24 -36.45
N PRO A 12 7.82 -5.82 -36.99
CA PRO A 12 9.21 -5.83 -36.53
C PRO A 12 10.07 -4.89 -37.41
N ASP A 13 10.18 -3.61 -37.08
CA ASP A 13 11.15 -2.72 -37.75
C ASP A 13 11.81 -1.78 -36.71
N PHE A 14 12.55 -2.39 -35.79
CA PHE A 14 13.20 -1.73 -34.64
C PHE A 14 14.17 -0.60 -35.04
N ALA A 15 14.71 -0.59 -36.26
CA ALA A 15 15.70 0.40 -36.69
C ALA A 15 15.10 1.73 -37.19
N ASN A 16 13.84 1.74 -37.67
CA ASN A 16 13.15 2.96 -38.13
C ASN A 16 12.10 3.48 -37.12
N ALA A 17 11.90 2.75 -36.02
CA ALA A 17 10.89 3.01 -34.99
C ALA A 17 11.28 4.12 -34.00
N THR A 18 12.58 4.34 -33.76
CA THR A 18 13.07 5.14 -32.61
C THR A 18 12.58 6.59 -32.61
N MET A 19 12.47 7.25 -33.77
CA MET A 19 11.93 8.63 -33.86
C MET A 19 10.41 8.71 -33.65
N LYS A 20 9.66 7.63 -33.92
CA LYS A 20 8.20 7.60 -33.80
C LYS A 20 7.74 7.43 -32.35
N TYR A 21 8.56 6.77 -31.53
CA TYR A 21 8.22 6.37 -30.16
C TYR A 21 8.89 7.25 -29.08
N MET A 22 9.95 7.99 -29.42
CA MET A 22 10.62 8.94 -28.53
C MET A 22 9.69 10.03 -27.94
N PRO A 23 8.71 10.60 -28.68
CA PRO A 23 7.75 11.55 -28.10
C PRO A 23 6.81 10.96 -27.04
N HIS A 24 6.80 9.63 -26.89
CA HIS A 24 5.95 8.88 -25.97
C HIS A 24 6.75 8.22 -24.84
N ASN A 25 8.04 8.53 -24.74
CA ASN A 25 8.98 7.97 -23.77
C ASN A 25 9.03 6.43 -23.78
N LEU A 26 8.84 5.81 -24.95
CA LEU A 26 9.01 4.38 -25.18
C LEU A 26 10.45 4.14 -25.64
N GLY A 27 11.26 3.47 -24.81
CA GLY A 27 12.70 3.37 -24.99
C GLY A 27 13.41 2.73 -23.81
N GLU A 28 14.21 3.50 -23.10
CA GLU A 28 15.15 3.03 -22.06
C GLU A 28 14.43 2.40 -20.86
N ASP A 29 13.76 3.20 -20.04
CA ASP A 29 13.02 2.72 -18.85
C ASP A 29 11.64 2.15 -19.20
N CYS A 30 11.18 2.29 -20.44
CA CYS A 30 9.91 1.74 -20.94
C CYS A 30 10.15 0.98 -22.25
N PRO A 31 10.80 -0.20 -22.18
CA PRO A 31 11.20 -0.94 -23.37
C PRO A 31 10.01 -1.49 -24.15
N VAL A 32 10.18 -1.56 -25.48
CA VAL A 32 9.23 -2.27 -26.34
C VAL A 32 9.59 -3.76 -26.34
N PHE A 33 8.61 -4.60 -26.03
CA PHE A 33 8.73 -6.06 -26.04
C PHE A 33 7.52 -6.71 -26.72
N ASP A 34 7.69 -7.97 -27.13
CA ASP A 34 6.60 -8.74 -27.76
C ASP A 34 5.41 -8.88 -26.79
N ASN A 35 4.19 -8.68 -27.30
CA ASN A 35 2.96 -8.68 -26.51
C ASN A 35 2.82 -7.55 -25.47
N LEU A 36 3.58 -6.45 -25.59
CA LEU A 36 3.42 -5.26 -24.74
C LEU A 36 1.95 -4.79 -24.65
N PHE A 37 1.23 -4.79 -25.77
CA PHE A 37 -0.18 -4.37 -25.76
C PHE A 37 -1.07 -5.34 -24.98
N GLU A 38 -0.89 -6.64 -25.16
CA GLU A 38 -1.65 -7.66 -24.43
C GLU A 38 -1.37 -7.59 -22.93
N PHE A 39 -0.09 -7.41 -22.54
CA PHE A 39 0.30 -7.12 -21.17
C PHE A 39 -0.49 -5.92 -20.61
N CYS A 40 -0.57 -4.82 -21.38
CA CYS A 40 -1.36 -3.65 -21.02
C CYS A 40 -2.86 -3.92 -20.88
N GLN A 41 -3.43 -4.75 -21.77
CA GLN A 41 -4.85 -5.10 -21.72
C GLN A 41 -5.21 -5.93 -20.49
N ILE A 42 -4.34 -6.84 -20.05
CA ILE A 42 -4.59 -7.73 -18.92
C ILE A 42 -4.73 -6.91 -17.63
N TYR A 43 -3.72 -6.11 -17.27
CA TYR A 43 -3.78 -5.37 -16.01
C TYR A 43 -4.84 -4.27 -16.03
N ALA A 44 -4.98 -3.53 -17.14
CA ALA A 44 -5.96 -2.46 -17.24
C ALA A 44 -7.39 -2.99 -17.27
N GLY A 45 -7.60 -4.12 -17.95
CA GLY A 45 -8.88 -4.84 -17.95
C GLY A 45 -9.26 -5.35 -16.57
N GLY A 46 -8.30 -5.92 -15.83
CA GLY A 46 -8.49 -6.37 -14.45
C GLY A 46 -8.94 -5.25 -13.51
N THR A 47 -8.23 -4.11 -13.53
CA THR A 47 -8.56 -2.94 -12.68
C THR A 47 -9.93 -2.36 -13.05
N LEU A 48 -10.26 -2.29 -14.34
CA LEU A 48 -11.56 -1.80 -14.80
C LEU A 48 -12.72 -2.74 -14.41
N ASP A 49 -12.53 -4.08 -14.53
CA ASP A 49 -13.54 -5.05 -14.10
C ASP A 49 -13.74 -5.02 -12.57
N ALA A 50 -12.65 -4.91 -11.81
CA ALA A 50 -12.68 -4.77 -10.36
C ALA A 50 -13.48 -3.53 -9.92
N ALA A 51 -13.23 -2.36 -10.54
CA ALA A 51 -14.01 -1.14 -10.29
C ALA A 51 -15.50 -1.30 -10.63
N ARG A 52 -15.83 -1.99 -11.73
CA ARG A 52 -17.23 -2.28 -12.10
C ARG A 52 -17.93 -3.16 -11.07
N ARG A 53 -17.24 -4.17 -10.54
CA ARG A 53 -17.78 -5.06 -9.50
C ARG A 53 -18.08 -4.32 -8.20
N LEU A 54 -17.20 -3.39 -7.80
CA LEU A 54 -17.45 -2.51 -6.65
C LEU A 54 -18.65 -1.60 -6.87
N ASN A 55 -18.72 -0.92 -8.02
CA ASN A 55 -19.85 -0.07 -8.40
C ASN A 55 -21.20 -0.81 -8.40
N HIS A 56 -21.20 -2.06 -8.88
CA HIS A 56 -22.39 -2.91 -8.92
C HIS A 56 -22.64 -3.67 -7.61
N LYS A 57 -21.81 -3.44 -6.57
CA LYS A 57 -21.93 -4.06 -5.25
C LYS A 57 -21.94 -5.60 -5.30
N THR A 58 -21.16 -6.17 -6.23
CA THR A 58 -20.97 -7.63 -6.33
C THR A 58 -19.83 -8.12 -5.46
N CYS A 59 -19.05 -7.22 -4.89
CA CYS A 59 -18.01 -7.46 -3.89
C CYS A 59 -17.81 -6.19 -3.05
N ASP A 60 -17.32 -6.34 -1.83
CA ASP A 60 -16.91 -5.21 -0.96
C ASP A 60 -15.45 -4.81 -1.19
N ILE A 61 -14.62 -5.79 -1.54
CA ILE A 61 -13.19 -5.66 -1.83
C ILE A 61 -12.91 -6.35 -3.17
N ALA A 62 -12.14 -5.70 -4.05
CA ALA A 62 -11.64 -6.29 -5.28
C ALA A 62 -10.12 -6.14 -5.37
N ILE A 63 -9.43 -7.21 -5.76
CA ILE A 63 -7.96 -7.26 -5.80
C ILE A 63 -7.50 -7.46 -7.24
N ASN A 64 -6.52 -6.67 -7.69
CA ASN A 64 -5.81 -6.86 -8.95
C ASN A 64 -4.31 -6.62 -8.77
N TRP A 65 -3.57 -7.67 -8.40
CA TRP A 65 -2.11 -7.59 -8.24
C TRP A 65 -1.36 -7.28 -9.54
N ALA A 66 -1.99 -7.41 -10.71
CA ALA A 66 -1.34 -7.14 -11.99
C ALA A 66 -1.33 -5.65 -12.32
N GLY A 67 -2.30 -4.91 -11.76
CA GLY A 67 -2.46 -3.47 -11.90
C GLY A 67 -1.67 -2.69 -10.85
N GLY A 68 -1.92 -1.38 -10.80
CA GLY A 68 -1.22 -0.47 -9.89
C GLY A 68 -0.08 0.30 -10.56
N LEU A 69 -0.08 0.39 -11.90
CA LEU A 69 0.99 1.00 -12.68
C LEU A 69 0.80 2.52 -12.73
N HIS A 70 1.25 3.18 -11.66
CA HIS A 70 0.86 4.55 -11.31
C HIS A 70 1.61 5.68 -12.04
N HIS A 71 2.73 5.40 -12.72
CA HIS A 71 3.56 6.43 -13.37
C HIS A 71 3.10 6.82 -14.78
N ALA A 72 2.29 5.97 -15.43
CA ALA A 72 1.86 6.23 -16.80
C ALA A 72 1.09 7.54 -16.89
N LYS A 73 1.42 8.36 -17.89
CA LYS A 73 0.85 9.70 -18.08
C LYS A 73 -0.23 9.71 -19.15
N LYS A 74 -0.81 10.89 -19.40
CA LYS A 74 -1.83 11.03 -20.44
C LYS A 74 -1.28 10.72 -21.83
N CYS A 75 -0.03 11.06 -22.16
CA CYS A 75 0.51 10.93 -23.52
C CYS A 75 1.89 10.27 -23.60
N GLU A 76 2.41 9.75 -22.48
CA GLU A 76 3.75 9.16 -22.39
C GLU A 76 3.77 8.01 -21.38
N ALA A 77 4.66 7.04 -21.63
CA ALA A 77 5.01 6.00 -20.67
C ALA A 77 6.04 6.55 -19.68
N SER A 78 6.11 6.00 -18.48
CA SER A 78 7.07 6.44 -17.47
C SER A 78 7.26 5.35 -16.42
N GLY A 79 8.48 5.15 -15.92
CA GLY A 79 8.78 4.21 -14.82
C GLY A 79 8.16 2.83 -15.01
N PHE A 80 8.42 2.17 -16.14
CA PHE A 80 7.84 0.88 -16.53
C PHE A 80 6.30 0.86 -16.74
N CYS A 81 5.61 1.99 -16.63
CA CYS A 81 4.16 2.10 -16.75
C CYS A 81 3.75 2.65 -18.14
N TYR A 82 2.88 1.92 -18.84
CA TYR A 82 2.44 2.26 -20.20
C TYR A 82 0.99 2.76 -20.28
N ILE A 83 0.09 2.14 -19.51
CA ILE A 83 -1.30 2.56 -19.33
C ILE A 83 -1.53 2.74 -17.82
N ASN A 84 -2.11 3.88 -17.45
CA ASN A 84 -2.47 4.11 -16.06
C ASN A 84 -3.82 3.47 -15.76
N ASP A 85 -3.80 2.22 -15.31
CA ASP A 85 -5.00 1.45 -15.01
C ASP A 85 -5.76 1.99 -13.79
N LEU A 86 -5.04 2.58 -12.83
CA LEU A 86 -5.61 3.23 -11.65
C LEU A 86 -6.50 4.42 -12.04
N VAL A 87 -6.04 5.27 -12.96
CA VAL A 87 -6.86 6.37 -13.51
C VAL A 87 -8.14 5.83 -14.16
N LEU A 88 -8.08 4.71 -14.88
CA LEU A 88 -9.26 4.09 -15.49
C LEU A 88 -10.21 3.52 -14.45
N GLY A 89 -9.69 2.84 -13.43
CA GLY A 89 -10.47 2.32 -12.30
C GLY A 89 -11.18 3.45 -11.55
N ILE A 90 -10.46 4.53 -11.22
CA ILE A 90 -11.02 5.69 -10.52
C ILE A 90 -12.11 6.36 -11.37
N LEU A 91 -11.89 6.56 -12.67
CA LEU A 91 -12.92 7.11 -13.58
C LEU A 91 -14.17 6.23 -13.64
N GLU A 92 -14.02 4.91 -13.56
CA GLU A 92 -15.15 3.98 -13.47
C GLU A 92 -15.88 4.14 -12.12
N LEU A 93 -15.16 4.19 -11.00
CA LEU A 93 -15.74 4.40 -9.65
C LEU A 93 -16.50 5.73 -9.56
N LEU A 94 -15.97 6.80 -10.16
CA LEU A 94 -16.60 8.13 -10.15
C LEU A 94 -17.97 8.20 -10.85
N LYS A 95 -18.40 7.14 -11.54
CA LYS A 95 -19.77 7.02 -12.07
C LYS A 95 -20.81 6.82 -10.97
N TYR A 96 -20.43 6.23 -9.84
CA TYR A 96 -21.33 5.91 -8.73
C TYR A 96 -20.92 6.58 -7.40
N HIS A 97 -19.62 6.89 -7.24
CA HIS A 97 -19.07 7.50 -6.04
C HIS A 97 -18.78 8.99 -6.28
N ALA A 98 -19.30 9.86 -5.40
CA ALA A 98 -19.06 11.30 -5.52
C ALA A 98 -17.58 11.67 -5.32
N ARG A 99 -16.92 10.95 -4.41
CA ARG A 99 -15.51 11.12 -4.02
C ARG A 99 -14.81 9.77 -3.97
N VAL A 100 -13.62 9.70 -4.56
CA VAL A 100 -12.75 8.50 -4.53
C VAL A 100 -11.43 8.88 -3.88
N LEU A 101 -11.01 8.13 -2.86
CA LEU A 101 -9.71 8.30 -2.22
C LEU A 101 -8.72 7.33 -2.84
N TYR A 102 -7.60 7.86 -3.34
CA TYR A 102 -6.46 7.08 -3.81
C TYR A 102 -5.35 7.14 -2.76
N ILE A 103 -4.88 5.98 -2.30
CA ILE A 103 -3.80 5.82 -1.34
C ILE A 103 -2.67 5.03 -2.01
N ASP A 104 -1.45 5.52 -1.92
CA ASP A 104 -0.26 4.98 -2.56
C ASP A 104 0.84 4.73 -1.54
N ILE A 105 1.25 3.47 -1.39
CA ILE A 105 2.34 3.03 -0.50
C ILE A 105 3.55 2.45 -1.25
N ASP A 106 3.62 2.68 -2.57
CA ASP A 106 4.82 2.48 -3.37
C ASP A 106 5.94 3.41 -2.87
N VAL A 107 7.20 2.98 -3.01
CA VAL A 107 8.32 3.84 -2.60
C VAL A 107 8.46 5.07 -3.51
N HIS A 108 7.95 5.01 -4.73
CA HIS A 108 7.95 6.11 -5.70
C HIS A 108 6.66 6.93 -5.59
N HIS A 109 6.77 8.23 -5.86
CA HIS A 109 5.60 9.10 -5.87
C HIS A 109 4.62 8.69 -6.98
N GLY A 110 3.33 8.53 -6.64
CA GLY A 110 2.21 8.20 -7.55
C GLY A 110 1.82 9.32 -8.53
N ASP A 111 2.80 9.85 -9.23
CA ASP A 111 2.75 11.09 -9.99
C ASP A 111 1.80 11.04 -11.20
N GLY A 112 1.61 9.89 -11.85
CA GLY A 112 0.69 9.76 -12.97
C GLY A 112 -0.78 9.83 -12.55
N VAL A 113 -1.12 9.26 -11.38
CA VAL A 113 -2.47 9.35 -10.80
C VAL A 113 -2.73 10.76 -10.27
N GLU A 114 -1.76 11.34 -9.56
CA GLU A 114 -1.84 12.72 -9.07
C GLU A 114 -2.04 13.72 -10.22
N GLU A 115 -1.22 13.65 -11.28
CA GLU A 115 -1.34 14.54 -12.44
C GLU A 115 -2.72 14.42 -13.13
N ALA A 116 -3.27 13.21 -13.23
CA ALA A 116 -4.56 12.97 -13.87
C ALA A 116 -5.73 13.64 -13.13
N PHE A 117 -5.60 13.82 -11.81
CA PHE A 117 -6.65 14.38 -10.95
C PHE A 117 -6.27 15.71 -10.28
N TYR A 118 -5.16 16.32 -10.71
CA TYR A 118 -4.56 17.51 -10.10
C TYR A 118 -5.49 18.74 -9.95
N PHE A 119 -6.53 18.81 -10.79
CA PHE A 119 -7.49 19.91 -10.85
C PHE A 119 -8.90 19.56 -10.37
N THR A 120 -9.11 18.43 -9.68
CA THR A 120 -10.44 18.05 -9.17
C THR A 120 -10.44 17.78 -7.67
N ASP A 121 -11.55 18.13 -7.02
CA ASP A 121 -11.87 17.80 -5.63
C ASP A 121 -12.57 16.44 -5.48
N ARG A 122 -13.00 15.82 -6.58
CA ARG A 122 -13.69 14.52 -6.58
C ARG A 122 -12.77 13.32 -6.41
N VAL A 123 -11.47 13.53 -6.52
CA VAL A 123 -10.47 12.51 -6.23
C VAL A 123 -9.42 13.14 -5.33
N MET A 124 -9.13 12.50 -4.20
CA MET A 124 -8.00 12.87 -3.35
C MET A 124 -6.89 11.84 -3.53
N THR A 125 -5.68 12.30 -3.83
CA THR A 125 -4.48 11.45 -3.88
C THR A 125 -3.67 11.60 -2.60
N VAL A 126 -3.25 10.48 -2.03
CA VAL A 126 -2.37 10.45 -0.85
C VAL A 126 -1.21 9.52 -1.12
N SER A 127 0.02 10.02 -1.16
CA SER A 127 1.21 9.21 -1.47
C SER A 127 2.29 9.34 -0.39
N PHE A 128 2.81 8.19 0.04
CA PHE A 128 3.92 8.07 0.98
C PHE A 128 5.13 7.51 0.25
N HIS A 129 6.13 8.34 -0.04
CA HIS A 129 7.21 7.98 -0.96
C HIS A 129 8.54 8.58 -0.54
N LYS A 130 9.64 8.02 -1.06
CA LYS A 130 10.95 8.64 -0.92
C LYS A 130 11.02 9.91 -1.76
N TYR A 131 11.63 10.95 -1.20
CA TYR A 131 11.83 12.22 -1.90
C TYR A 131 13.22 12.81 -1.64
N GLY A 132 13.77 13.50 -2.63
CA GLY A 132 15.12 14.07 -2.62
C GLY A 132 16.17 13.17 -3.29
N ASP A 133 17.43 13.61 -3.30
CA ASP A 133 18.58 12.85 -3.84
C ASP A 133 18.41 12.34 -5.29
N LEU A 134 17.70 13.11 -6.13
CA LEU A 134 17.37 12.74 -7.52
C LEU A 134 16.58 11.42 -7.63
N PHE A 135 15.87 11.02 -6.57
CA PHE A 135 15.02 9.84 -6.59
C PHE A 135 13.85 10.03 -7.56
N PHE A 136 13.59 9.02 -8.38
CA PHE A 136 12.51 9.03 -9.35
C PHE A 136 11.13 9.07 -8.63
N PRO A 137 10.11 9.78 -9.15
CA PRO A 137 10.08 10.60 -10.37
C PRO A 137 10.54 12.06 -10.18
N GLY A 138 10.96 12.46 -8.97
CA GLY A 138 11.39 13.83 -8.66
C GLY A 138 10.25 14.81 -8.36
N THR A 139 9.01 14.32 -8.21
CA THR A 139 7.81 15.07 -7.80
C THR A 139 7.33 14.61 -6.42
N GLY A 140 6.23 15.18 -5.90
CA GLY A 140 5.70 14.78 -4.58
C GLY A 140 6.31 15.55 -3.39
N ASP A 141 6.80 16.77 -3.62
CA ASP A 141 7.21 17.64 -2.51
C ASP A 141 6.03 17.93 -1.57
N ILE A 142 6.29 18.22 -0.29
CA ILE A 142 5.25 18.61 0.68
C ILE A 142 4.43 19.85 0.23
N LYS A 143 4.99 20.67 -0.65
CA LYS A 143 4.32 21.84 -1.23
C LYS A 143 3.40 21.49 -2.40
N ASP A 144 3.56 20.31 -2.99
CA ASP A 144 2.73 19.81 -4.07
C ASP A 144 1.36 19.40 -3.52
N ARG A 145 0.35 20.20 -3.83
CA ARG A 145 -0.96 20.17 -3.16
C ARG A 145 -2.13 20.30 -4.14
N GLY A 146 -1.91 20.09 -5.43
CA GLY A 146 -2.92 20.28 -6.45
C GLY A 146 -3.20 21.75 -6.76
N GLU A 147 -4.03 21.99 -7.77
CA GLU A 147 -4.34 23.32 -8.25
C GLU A 147 -5.84 23.51 -8.52
N ARG A 148 -6.27 24.78 -8.56
CA ARG A 148 -7.66 25.17 -8.81
C ARG A 148 -8.63 24.47 -7.84
N GLU A 149 -9.67 23.82 -8.33
CA GLU A 149 -10.62 23.04 -7.54
C GLU A 149 -9.95 21.85 -6.82
N GLY A 150 -8.87 21.29 -7.37
CA GLY A 150 -8.08 20.21 -6.76
C GLY A 150 -7.06 20.68 -5.72
N LYS A 151 -6.97 21.98 -5.44
CA LYS A 151 -6.06 22.49 -4.41
C LYS A 151 -6.44 21.95 -3.03
N TYR A 152 -5.45 21.43 -2.32
CA TYR A 152 -5.53 20.67 -1.06
C TYR A 152 -6.07 19.24 -1.18
N TYR A 153 -6.29 18.73 -2.39
CA TYR A 153 -6.73 17.34 -2.65
C TYR A 153 -5.61 16.43 -3.17
N ALA A 154 -4.39 16.95 -3.32
CA ALA A 154 -3.19 16.14 -3.44
C ALA A 154 -2.38 16.24 -2.12
N ILE A 155 -2.17 15.11 -1.45
CA ILE A 155 -1.48 15.02 -0.17
C ILE A 155 -0.23 14.18 -0.33
N ASN A 156 0.92 14.84 -0.20
CA ASN A 156 2.22 14.21 -0.37
C ASN A 156 2.97 14.10 0.96
N ILE A 157 3.49 12.90 1.24
CA ILE A 157 4.28 12.59 2.42
C ILE A 157 5.69 12.20 1.95
N PRO A 158 6.57 13.19 1.71
CA PRO A 158 7.95 12.92 1.31
C PRO A 158 8.73 12.37 2.50
N LEU A 159 9.39 11.24 2.32
CA LEU A 159 10.17 10.53 3.33
C LEU A 159 11.63 10.36 2.89
N LYS A 160 12.49 10.07 3.87
CA LYS A 160 13.91 9.76 3.69
C LYS A 160 14.14 8.25 3.80
N ASP A 161 15.35 7.84 3.48
CA ASP A 161 15.78 6.44 3.51
C ASP A 161 15.60 5.79 4.89
N GLY A 162 15.39 4.48 4.85
CA GLY A 162 15.43 3.63 6.04
C GLY A 162 14.26 3.78 7.01
N ILE A 163 13.13 4.36 6.59
CA ILE A 163 11.95 4.41 7.45
C ILE A 163 11.54 3.01 7.91
N ASP A 164 11.34 2.85 9.21
CA ASP A 164 10.94 1.59 9.85
C ASP A 164 9.41 1.47 9.99
N ASP A 165 8.96 0.25 10.29
CA ASP A 165 7.54 -0.09 10.48
C ASP A 165 6.84 0.82 11.50
N SER A 166 7.47 1.06 12.64
CA SER A 166 6.86 1.81 13.74
C SER A 166 6.60 3.27 13.35
N SER A 167 7.56 3.87 12.63
CA SER A 167 7.52 5.25 12.17
C SER A 167 6.54 5.41 11.02
N PHE A 168 6.60 4.50 10.03
CA PHE A 168 5.73 4.52 8.87
C PHE A 168 4.26 4.28 9.26
N THR A 169 3.96 3.19 9.97
CA THR A 169 2.57 2.83 10.31
C THR A 169 1.92 3.86 11.23
N ARG A 170 2.66 4.43 12.19
CA ARG A 170 2.13 5.50 13.05
C ARG A 170 1.77 6.75 12.24
N LEU A 171 2.64 7.16 11.32
CA LEU A 171 2.39 8.32 10.47
C LEU A 171 1.23 8.05 9.51
N PHE A 172 1.24 6.90 8.85
CA PHE A 172 0.21 6.44 7.92
C PHE A 172 -1.17 6.44 8.57
N LYS A 173 -1.34 5.74 9.71
CA LYS A 173 -2.62 5.66 10.42
C LYS A 173 -3.15 7.03 10.80
N THR A 174 -2.29 7.88 11.34
CA THR A 174 -2.67 9.24 11.77
C THR A 174 -3.16 10.09 10.60
N ILE A 175 -2.42 10.09 9.48
CA ILE A 175 -2.78 10.87 8.29
C ILE A 175 -4.04 10.30 7.63
N ILE A 176 -4.08 8.99 7.37
CA ILE A 176 -5.20 8.34 6.68
C ILE A 176 -6.49 8.43 7.48
N ALA A 177 -6.44 8.29 8.81
CA ALA A 177 -7.62 8.54 9.66
C ALA A 177 -8.21 9.92 9.42
N LYS A 178 -7.35 10.96 9.47
CA LYS A 178 -7.79 12.35 9.26
C LYS A 178 -8.29 12.58 7.84
N VAL A 179 -7.62 12.00 6.84
CA VAL A 179 -8.04 12.06 5.45
C VAL A 179 -9.44 11.48 5.29
N VAL A 180 -9.71 10.27 5.78
CA VAL A 180 -11.02 9.63 5.65
C VAL A 180 -12.10 10.42 6.39
N GLU A 181 -11.81 10.90 7.60
CA GLU A 181 -12.71 11.75 8.40
C GLU A 181 -13.10 13.04 7.67
N THR A 182 -12.12 13.70 7.03
CA THR A 182 -12.32 15.02 6.41
C THR A 182 -12.89 14.89 5.00
N TYR A 183 -12.36 13.95 4.21
CA TYR A 183 -12.70 13.78 2.80
C TYR A 183 -13.97 12.94 2.59
N LEU A 184 -14.32 12.05 3.53
CA LEU A 184 -15.51 11.19 3.46
C LEU A 184 -15.65 10.48 2.09
N PRO A 185 -14.67 9.65 1.68
CA PRO A 185 -14.70 8.98 0.37
C PRO A 185 -15.84 7.96 0.28
N GLY A 186 -16.38 7.77 -0.93
CA GLY A 186 -17.36 6.74 -1.22
C GLY A 186 -16.73 5.41 -1.67
N ALA A 187 -15.48 5.44 -2.13
CA ALA A 187 -14.67 4.28 -2.52
C ALA A 187 -13.20 4.62 -2.28
N ILE A 188 -12.38 3.60 -2.01
CA ILE A 188 -10.93 3.70 -1.83
C ILE A 188 -10.24 2.84 -2.90
N VAL A 189 -9.18 3.38 -3.49
CA VAL A 189 -8.21 2.64 -4.30
C VAL A 189 -6.88 2.66 -3.53
N LEU A 190 -6.37 1.48 -3.18
CA LEU A 190 -5.10 1.30 -2.46
C LEU A 190 -4.10 0.62 -3.38
N GLN A 191 -3.08 1.35 -3.81
CA GLN A 191 -1.93 0.82 -4.52
C GLN A 191 -0.94 0.29 -3.50
N CYS A 192 -0.59 -1.00 -3.58
CA CYS A 192 0.28 -1.71 -2.65
C CYS A 192 1.64 -2.03 -3.27
N GLY A 193 2.35 -1.02 -3.78
CA GLY A 193 3.73 -1.16 -4.25
C GLY A 193 4.60 -1.81 -3.18
N ALA A 194 5.25 -2.91 -3.54
CA ALA A 194 6.05 -3.75 -2.64
C ALA A 194 7.55 -3.39 -2.68
N ASP A 195 7.94 -2.37 -3.44
CA ASP A 195 9.29 -1.82 -3.44
C ASP A 195 9.59 -0.90 -2.25
N SER A 196 8.58 -0.56 -1.43
CA SER A 196 8.78 0.06 -0.11
C SER A 196 9.25 -0.94 0.97
N LEU A 197 9.31 -2.23 0.65
CA LEU A 197 9.84 -3.26 1.55
C LEU A 197 11.36 -3.16 1.71
N ALA A 198 11.84 -3.61 2.87
CA ALA A 198 13.25 -3.85 3.10
C ALA A 198 13.80 -4.85 2.07
N ARG A 199 15.05 -4.63 1.64
CA ARG A 199 15.77 -5.47 0.66
C ARG A 199 15.15 -5.47 -0.74
N ASP A 200 14.34 -4.48 -1.10
CA ASP A 200 14.00 -4.26 -2.49
C ASP A 200 15.26 -3.88 -3.30
N ARG A 201 15.26 -4.14 -4.61
CA ARG A 201 16.42 -3.83 -5.48
C ARG A 201 16.52 -2.37 -5.86
N LEU A 202 15.39 -1.65 -5.88
CA LEU A 202 15.32 -0.23 -6.26
C LEU A 202 14.90 0.65 -5.08
N GLY A 203 14.02 0.15 -4.21
CA GLY A 203 13.60 0.87 -3.01
C GLY A 203 14.65 0.90 -1.90
N CYS A 204 14.51 1.87 -1.00
CA CYS A 204 15.44 2.08 0.11
C CYS A 204 14.73 2.47 1.42
N PHE A 205 13.51 1.97 1.58
CA PHE A 205 12.84 1.90 2.88
C PHE A 205 13.21 0.60 3.61
N ASN A 206 12.80 0.48 4.86
CA ASN A 206 13.08 -0.67 5.71
C ASN A 206 11.79 -1.26 6.31
N LEU A 207 10.74 -1.35 5.48
CA LEU A 207 9.46 -1.93 5.91
C LEU A 207 9.50 -3.46 5.89
N SER A 208 8.94 -4.07 6.93
CA SER A 208 8.60 -5.49 6.90
C SER A 208 7.30 -5.73 6.12
N ILE A 209 7.05 -6.98 5.79
CA ILE A 209 5.76 -7.41 5.20
C ILE A 209 4.62 -7.12 6.19
N GLU A 210 4.84 -7.32 7.49
CA GLU A 210 3.85 -7.01 8.52
C GLU A 210 3.56 -5.51 8.63
N GLY A 211 4.59 -4.66 8.58
CA GLY A 211 4.41 -3.21 8.63
C GLY A 211 3.67 -2.67 7.40
N HIS A 212 3.98 -3.23 6.22
CA HIS A 212 3.29 -2.92 4.98
C HIS A 212 1.82 -3.40 5.02
N ALA A 213 1.59 -4.66 5.39
CA ALA A 213 0.24 -5.23 5.51
C ALA A 213 -0.63 -4.58 6.60
N GLU A 214 -0.03 -3.97 7.63
CA GLU A 214 -0.77 -3.19 8.63
C GLU A 214 -1.43 -1.95 8.01
N CYS A 215 -0.89 -1.40 6.92
CA CYS A 215 -1.52 -0.32 6.17
C CYS A 215 -2.80 -0.81 5.48
N VAL A 216 -2.73 -1.97 4.81
CA VAL A 216 -3.91 -2.64 4.22
C VAL A 216 -4.97 -2.95 5.28
N LYS A 217 -4.54 -3.53 6.40
CA LYS A 217 -5.43 -3.85 7.53
C LYS A 217 -6.12 -2.61 8.06
N PHE A 218 -5.40 -1.50 8.17
CA PHE A 218 -5.96 -0.23 8.65
C PHE A 218 -6.99 0.34 7.67
N VAL A 219 -6.68 0.37 6.37
CA VAL A 219 -7.61 0.87 5.33
C VAL A 219 -8.87 0.00 5.27
N LYS A 220 -8.74 -1.33 5.36
CA LYS A 220 -9.87 -2.26 5.39
C LYS A 220 -10.87 -1.96 6.51
N LYS A 221 -10.41 -1.52 7.68
CA LYS A 221 -11.29 -1.24 8.84
C LYS A 221 -12.31 -0.14 8.61
N PHE A 222 -12.11 0.74 7.62
CA PHE A 222 -13.09 1.78 7.30
C PHE A 222 -14.38 1.23 6.68
N ASN A 223 -14.37 -0.03 6.19
CA ASN A 223 -15.54 -0.67 5.55
C ASN A 223 -16.13 0.15 4.40
N ILE A 224 -15.24 0.78 3.61
CA ILE A 224 -15.58 1.52 2.38
C ILE A 224 -15.19 0.62 1.19
N PRO A 225 -15.97 0.57 0.08
CA PRO A 225 -15.62 -0.21 -1.10
C PRO A 225 -14.16 -0.03 -1.50
N LEU A 226 -13.39 -1.12 -1.52
CA LEU A 226 -11.94 -1.08 -1.59
C LEU A 226 -11.43 -1.83 -2.82
N LEU A 227 -10.75 -1.11 -3.71
CA LEU A 227 -9.95 -1.68 -4.79
C LEU A 227 -8.50 -1.73 -4.34
N VAL A 228 -7.90 -2.93 -4.30
CA VAL A 228 -6.49 -3.12 -3.98
C VAL A 228 -5.74 -3.53 -5.24
N THR A 229 -4.61 -2.90 -5.52
CA THR A 229 -3.75 -3.23 -6.66
C THR A 229 -2.33 -3.49 -6.22
N GLY A 230 -1.52 -4.08 -7.11
CA GLY A 230 -0.08 -4.18 -6.92
C GLY A 230 0.63 -2.85 -7.13
N GLY A 231 1.78 -2.89 -7.79
CA GLY A 231 2.66 -1.74 -8.00
C GLY A 231 4.09 -2.14 -8.31
N GLY A 232 5.04 -1.29 -7.92
CA GLY A 232 6.47 -1.62 -7.94
C GLY A 232 6.83 -2.79 -7.01
N GLY A 233 8.03 -3.35 -7.20
CA GLY A 233 8.51 -4.51 -6.44
C GLY A 233 9.52 -5.32 -7.24
N TYR A 234 10.78 -5.24 -6.86
CA TYR A 234 11.90 -5.72 -7.68
C TYR A 234 12.71 -6.83 -7.02
N THR A 235 12.47 -7.11 -5.74
CA THR A 235 12.79 -8.39 -5.08
C THR A 235 11.56 -9.31 -5.13
N LYS A 236 11.40 -9.97 -6.29
CA LYS A 236 10.27 -10.81 -6.70
C LYS A 236 9.72 -11.74 -5.62
N GLU A 237 10.60 -12.37 -4.85
CA GLU A 237 10.26 -13.31 -3.80
C GLU A 237 9.55 -12.60 -2.63
N ASN A 238 9.98 -11.37 -2.31
CA ASN A 238 9.35 -10.56 -1.27
C ASN A 238 8.03 -9.96 -1.74
N VAL A 239 7.91 -9.62 -3.03
CA VAL A 239 6.62 -9.22 -3.65
C VAL A 239 5.59 -10.34 -3.47
N ALA A 240 5.96 -11.57 -3.81
CA ALA A 240 5.08 -12.73 -3.66
C ALA A 240 4.62 -12.93 -2.20
N ARG A 241 5.55 -12.84 -1.24
CA ARG A 241 5.25 -12.95 0.19
C ARG A 241 4.32 -11.83 0.65
N CYS A 242 4.63 -10.59 0.28
CA CYS A 242 3.88 -9.41 0.70
C CYS A 242 2.41 -9.49 0.27
N TRP A 243 2.16 -9.61 -1.03
CA TRP A 243 0.81 -9.64 -1.58
C TRP A 243 0.02 -10.88 -1.14
N ALA A 244 0.70 -11.99 -0.80
CA ALA A 244 0.05 -13.14 -0.17
C ALA A 244 -0.42 -12.83 1.25
N VAL A 245 0.44 -12.24 2.09
CA VAL A 245 0.07 -11.79 3.44
C VAL A 245 -1.05 -10.76 3.40
N GLU A 246 -0.97 -9.77 2.51
CA GLU A 246 -2.00 -8.76 2.34
C GLU A 246 -3.34 -9.37 1.87
N THR A 247 -3.31 -10.38 1.00
CA THR A 247 -4.54 -11.09 0.63
C THR A 247 -5.13 -11.84 1.84
N GLY A 248 -4.29 -12.46 2.68
CA GLY A 248 -4.72 -13.03 3.96
C GLY A 248 -5.38 -12.00 4.87
N VAL A 249 -4.80 -10.80 4.99
CA VAL A 249 -5.38 -9.67 5.73
C VAL A 249 -6.75 -9.27 5.18
N LEU A 250 -6.89 -9.20 3.84
CA LEU A 250 -8.15 -8.82 3.19
C LEU A 250 -9.25 -9.87 3.39
N LEU A 251 -8.87 -11.15 3.49
CA LEU A 251 -9.75 -12.28 3.79
C LEU A 251 -9.93 -12.56 5.28
N GLU A 252 -9.35 -11.73 6.17
CA GLU A 252 -9.35 -11.95 7.62
C GLU A 252 -8.83 -13.34 8.02
N THR A 253 -7.86 -13.86 7.26
CA THR A 253 -7.30 -15.18 7.44
C THR A 253 -5.82 -15.09 7.79
N GLU A 254 -5.45 -15.70 8.92
CA GLU A 254 -4.05 -15.80 9.32
C GLU A 254 -3.35 -16.89 8.50
N LEU A 255 -2.24 -16.52 7.88
CA LEU A 255 -1.45 -17.44 7.06
C LEU A 255 -0.29 -17.98 7.90
N PRO A 256 -0.02 -19.30 7.84
CA PRO A 256 1.13 -19.88 8.53
C PRO A 256 2.43 -19.30 7.96
N ASN A 257 3.42 -19.09 8.83
CA ASN A 257 4.72 -18.54 8.39
C ASN A 257 5.52 -19.53 7.52
N GLU A 258 5.32 -20.83 7.73
CA GLU A 258 5.89 -21.87 6.89
C GLU A 258 5.13 -21.92 5.57
N ILE A 259 5.84 -21.82 4.44
CA ILE A 259 5.24 -22.05 3.13
C ILE A 259 4.98 -23.56 3.03
N PRO A 260 3.70 -24.00 3.04
CA PRO A 260 3.40 -25.42 3.10
C PRO A 260 3.86 -26.10 1.81
N ASN A 261 4.48 -27.28 1.95
CA ASN A 261 4.59 -28.20 0.83
C ASN A 261 3.18 -28.54 0.36
N ASN A 262 2.85 -28.29 -0.90
CA ASN A 262 1.60 -28.73 -1.48
C ASN A 262 1.86 -29.40 -2.84
N ASP A 263 0.96 -30.28 -3.26
CA ASP A 263 1.11 -31.02 -4.51
C ASP A 263 1.02 -30.12 -5.76
N TYR A 264 0.67 -28.84 -5.57
CA TYR A 264 0.58 -27.81 -6.60
C TYR A 264 1.83 -26.92 -6.69
N ILE A 265 2.80 -27.06 -5.76
CA ILE A 265 4.12 -26.40 -5.78
C ILE A 265 4.94 -26.88 -6.95
N GLU A 266 4.54 -28.01 -7.54
CA GLU A 266 5.02 -28.47 -8.81
C GLU A 266 4.22 -27.88 -9.98
N TYR A 267 3.38 -26.82 -9.91
CA TYR A 267 2.52 -26.21 -10.99
C TYR A 267 2.51 -24.63 -11.27
N PHE A 268 3.09 -23.82 -10.39
CA PHE A 268 3.56 -22.40 -10.33
C PHE A 268 4.47 -21.68 -11.36
N ALA A 269 4.11 -21.39 -12.61
CA ALA A 269 5.05 -20.70 -13.54
C ALA A 269 5.40 -19.21 -13.22
N GLU A 270 4.68 -18.50 -12.34
CA GLU A 270 4.90 -17.05 -12.09
C GLU A 270 4.48 -16.60 -10.67
N ILE A 271 5.06 -15.50 -10.18
CA ILE A 271 4.82 -14.84 -8.86
C ILE A 271 3.33 -14.66 -8.54
N PHE A 272 2.50 -14.41 -9.55
CA PHE A 272 1.06 -14.19 -9.44
C PHE A 272 0.28 -15.37 -8.85
N LEU A 273 0.78 -16.59 -9.06
CA LEU A 273 0.09 -17.82 -8.66
C LEU A 273 0.48 -18.30 -7.26
N ILE A 274 1.58 -17.82 -6.68
CA ILE A 274 1.96 -18.12 -5.28
C ILE A 274 0.97 -17.45 -4.31
N ILE A 275 0.58 -16.21 -4.62
CA ILE A 275 -0.46 -15.48 -3.90
C ILE A 275 -1.78 -16.24 -4.00
N SER A 276 -2.12 -16.68 -5.22
CA SER A 276 -3.31 -17.51 -5.44
C SER A 276 -3.23 -18.79 -4.62
N CYS A 277 -2.10 -19.50 -4.55
CA CYS A 277 -2.01 -20.77 -3.83
C CYS A 277 -2.08 -20.63 -2.29
N ILE A 278 -1.41 -19.63 -1.72
CA ILE A 278 -1.49 -19.33 -0.28
C ILE A 278 -2.94 -18.99 0.11
N VAL A 279 -3.64 -18.25 -0.76
CA VAL A 279 -5.04 -17.85 -0.59
C VAL A 279 -6.01 -19.01 -0.85
N PHE A 280 -5.78 -19.78 -1.91
CA PHE A 280 -6.61 -20.93 -2.29
C PHE A 280 -6.49 -22.06 -1.26
N HIS A 281 -5.32 -22.34 -0.70
CA HIS A 281 -5.18 -23.36 0.36
C HIS A 281 -5.86 -22.92 1.66
N ALA A 282 -5.80 -21.63 1.99
CA ALA A 282 -6.57 -21.03 3.08
C ALA A 282 -8.10 -21.12 2.85
N MET A 283 -8.56 -21.00 1.60
CA MET A 283 -9.98 -21.12 1.22
C MET A 283 -10.46 -22.57 1.05
N GLU A 284 -9.63 -23.49 0.57
CA GLU A 284 -9.99 -24.92 0.38
C GLU A 284 -10.25 -25.63 1.71
N PHE A 285 -9.54 -25.25 2.78
CA PHE A 285 -9.80 -25.76 4.12
C PHE A 285 -11.19 -25.36 4.66
N TYR A 286 -11.81 -24.30 4.11
CA TYR A 286 -13.09 -23.77 4.58
C TYR A 286 -14.29 -24.00 3.65
N PHE A 287 -14.11 -24.15 2.33
CA PHE A 287 -15.24 -24.17 1.38
C PHE A 287 -15.39 -25.41 0.49
N GLY A 288 -14.44 -26.36 0.46
CA GLY A 288 -14.68 -27.70 -0.10
C GLY A 288 -15.10 -27.77 -1.58
N ILE A 289 -14.55 -26.93 -2.46
CA ILE A 289 -14.84 -26.96 -3.91
C ILE A 289 -13.57 -27.36 -4.67
N PHE A 290 -13.60 -28.56 -5.27
CA PHE A 290 -12.55 -29.10 -6.15
C PHE A 290 -12.74 -28.63 -7.59
N PHE A 291 -11.69 -28.11 -8.24
CA PHE A 291 -11.61 -28.03 -9.70
C PHE A 291 -10.52 -28.97 -10.25
N PRO A 292 -10.73 -29.61 -11.42
CA PRO A 292 -9.84 -30.64 -11.93
C PRO A 292 -8.83 -30.07 -12.95
N GLU A 293 -7.55 -30.26 -12.62
CA GLU A 293 -6.36 -30.30 -13.48
C GLU A 293 -5.81 -28.98 -14.10
N ILE A 294 -4.59 -28.62 -13.66
CA ILE A 294 -3.69 -27.52 -14.12
C ILE A 294 -2.22 -28.10 -14.08
N PRO A 295 -1.22 -27.66 -14.88
CA PRO A 295 0.10 -28.34 -15.17
C PRO A 295 1.41 -27.74 -14.52
N ASN A 296 2.56 -28.47 -14.55
CA ASN A 296 3.74 -28.36 -13.63
C ASN A 296 4.65 -27.03 -13.57
N ASN A 297 5.49 -26.77 -12.53
CA ASN A 297 6.52 -25.71 -12.24
C ASN A 297 7.60 -26.07 -11.15
N ASP A 298 8.63 -25.19 -11.06
CA ASP A 298 9.90 -25.33 -10.31
C ASP A 298 10.24 -24.20 -9.27
N TYR A 299 9.30 -23.39 -8.76
CA TYR A 299 9.64 -22.07 -8.17
C TYR A 299 9.76 -22.05 -6.62
N ILE A 300 9.48 -23.16 -5.93
CA ILE A 300 9.69 -23.25 -4.47
C ILE A 300 11.15 -23.02 -4.08
N GLU A 301 12.09 -23.37 -4.96
CA GLU A 301 13.53 -23.15 -4.76
C GLU A 301 13.90 -21.67 -4.63
N TYR A 302 13.06 -20.75 -5.14
CA TYR A 302 13.29 -19.30 -4.98
C TYR A 302 13.13 -18.84 -3.52
N PHE A 303 12.43 -19.61 -2.69
CA PHE A 303 12.19 -19.31 -1.27
C PHE A 303 13.21 -19.99 -0.35
N ALA A 304 14.15 -20.75 -0.92
CA ALA A 304 15.26 -21.34 -0.19
C ALA A 304 16.19 -20.25 0.41
N PRO A 305 16.91 -20.56 1.52
CA PRO A 305 16.87 -21.81 2.27
C PRO A 305 15.78 -21.85 3.35
N ASP A 306 15.16 -20.72 3.66
CA ASP A 306 14.32 -20.57 4.85
C ASP A 306 12.87 -21.00 4.62
N TYR A 307 12.36 -20.89 3.39
CA TYR A 307 10.99 -21.24 3.00
C TYR A 307 9.91 -20.58 3.89
N THR A 308 10.17 -19.37 4.37
CA THR A 308 9.27 -18.58 5.23
C THR A 308 8.63 -17.41 4.50
N LEU A 309 7.46 -16.99 4.99
CA LEU A 309 6.80 -15.74 4.58
C LEU A 309 7.47 -14.50 5.20
N LYS A 310 8.00 -14.63 6.43
CA LYS A 310 8.72 -13.54 7.10
C LYS A 310 10.09 -13.30 6.50
N VAL A 311 10.42 -12.02 6.31
CA VAL A 311 11.75 -11.56 5.88
C VAL A 311 12.35 -10.71 6.99
N PRO A 312 13.55 -11.03 7.49
CA PRO A 312 14.18 -10.24 8.55
C PRO A 312 14.56 -8.84 8.07
N ASN A 313 14.17 -7.84 8.85
CA ASN A 313 14.50 -6.43 8.62
C ASN A 313 16.02 -6.21 8.53
N LEU A 314 16.42 -5.18 7.80
CA LEU A 314 17.82 -4.77 7.75
C LEU A 314 18.17 -3.92 8.97
N ASN A 315 19.42 -4.03 9.42
CA ASN A 315 20.01 -3.04 10.32
C ASN A 315 20.41 -1.82 9.49
N MET A 316 19.41 -1.03 9.08
CA MET A 316 19.54 0.19 8.30
C MET A 316 19.19 1.39 9.19
N ASP A 317 19.97 2.46 9.12
CA ASP A 317 19.70 3.68 9.87
C ASP A 317 18.44 4.38 9.32
N ASN A 318 17.50 4.70 10.21
CA ASN A 318 16.32 5.46 9.85
C ASN A 318 16.64 6.97 9.83
N LEU A 319 16.66 7.57 8.64
CA LEU A 319 16.98 8.99 8.46
C LEU A 319 15.79 9.93 8.74
N ASN A 320 14.64 9.38 9.13
CA ASN A 320 13.40 10.10 9.39
C ASN A 320 13.26 10.42 10.88
N SER A 321 13.91 11.51 11.33
CA SER A 321 13.79 11.94 12.72
C SER A 321 12.33 12.21 13.12
N LYS A 322 11.99 12.00 14.40
CA LYS A 322 10.66 12.33 14.94
C LYS A 322 10.25 13.77 14.64
N THR A 323 11.20 14.72 14.72
CA THR A 323 10.98 16.13 14.40
C THR A 323 10.64 16.37 12.93
N TYR A 324 11.30 15.66 12.02
CA TYR A 324 11.03 15.74 10.59
C TYR A 324 9.64 15.20 10.27
N LEU A 325 9.31 14.00 10.76
CA LEU A 325 7.98 13.40 10.57
C LEU A 325 6.87 14.24 11.21
N GLY A 326 7.13 14.80 12.39
CA GLY A 326 6.21 15.73 13.06
C GLY A 326 5.93 16.99 12.22
N SER A 327 6.96 17.55 11.58
CA SER A 327 6.79 18.70 10.69
C SER A 327 5.96 18.39 9.43
N ILE A 328 6.10 17.19 8.86
CA ILE A 328 5.29 16.72 7.73
C ILE A 328 3.84 16.53 8.19
N LYS A 329 3.63 15.81 9.31
CA LYS A 329 2.32 15.61 9.93
C LYS A 329 1.58 16.94 10.07
N MET A 330 2.22 17.95 10.66
CA MET A 330 1.61 19.27 10.86
C MET A 330 1.19 19.95 9.54
N GLN A 331 2.05 19.93 8.51
CA GLN A 331 1.74 20.54 7.21
C GLN A 331 0.60 19.83 6.49
N VAL A 332 0.54 18.49 6.59
CA VAL A 332 -0.58 17.70 6.06
C VAL A 332 -1.88 18.06 6.79
N MET A 333 -1.85 18.12 8.12
CA MET A 333 -3.02 18.49 8.93
C MET A 333 -3.53 19.90 8.60
N GLU A 334 -2.64 20.88 8.36
CA GLU A 334 -3.02 22.22 7.90
C GLU A 334 -3.64 22.22 6.50
N SER A 335 -3.11 21.40 5.59
CA SER A 335 -3.67 21.25 4.25
C SER A 335 -5.09 20.67 4.31
N LEU A 336 -5.31 19.64 5.14
CA LEU A 336 -6.63 19.06 5.37
C LEU A 336 -7.62 20.05 6.01
N ARG A 337 -7.16 20.93 6.91
CA ARG A 337 -8.01 22.01 7.47
C ARG A 337 -8.47 23.03 6.43
N SER A 338 -7.75 23.14 5.31
CA SER A 338 -8.06 24.08 4.23
C SER A 338 -9.13 23.55 3.27
N ILE A 339 -9.50 22.27 3.40
CA ILE A 339 -10.59 21.66 2.64
C ILE A 339 -11.91 22.24 3.15
N GLN A 340 -12.68 22.84 2.24
CA GLN A 340 -14.04 23.27 2.57
C GLN A 340 -14.88 22.03 2.85
N HIS A 341 -15.41 21.92 4.06
CA HIS A 341 -16.38 20.89 4.39
C HIS A 341 -17.59 21.10 3.48
N ALA A 342 -17.93 20.10 2.67
CA ALA A 342 -19.12 20.18 1.83
C ALA A 342 -20.35 20.43 2.73
N PRO A 343 -21.13 21.49 2.53
CA PRO A 343 -22.33 21.72 3.31
C PRO A 343 -23.37 20.64 2.93
N GLY A 344 -23.67 19.73 3.85
CA GLY A 344 -24.88 18.90 3.78
C GLY A 344 -24.73 17.38 3.72
N VAL A 345 -23.57 16.81 4.01
CA VAL A 345 -23.47 15.34 4.22
C VAL A 345 -23.54 15.07 5.72
N GLN A 346 -24.49 14.23 6.12
CA GLN A 346 -24.72 13.82 7.50
C GLN A 346 -23.43 13.19 8.05
N MET A 347 -22.91 13.73 9.16
CA MET A 347 -21.72 13.22 9.84
C MET A 347 -21.92 11.74 10.14
N GLN A 348 -21.09 10.88 9.56
CA GLN A 348 -21.02 9.48 9.96
C GLN A 348 -20.09 9.42 11.17
N GLU A 349 -20.59 8.92 12.31
CA GLU A 349 -19.77 8.78 13.52
C GLU A 349 -18.64 7.79 13.24
N VAL A 350 -17.41 8.26 13.40
CA VAL A 350 -16.22 7.42 13.36
C VAL A 350 -16.22 6.55 14.63
N PRO A 351 -16.06 5.22 14.53
CA PRO A 351 -16.03 4.36 15.70
C PRO A 351 -14.94 4.78 16.71
N PRO A 352 -15.16 4.63 18.03
CA PRO A 352 -14.22 5.06 19.07
C PRO A 352 -12.80 4.48 18.92
N ASP A 353 -12.68 3.30 18.31
CA ASP A 353 -11.40 2.60 18.09
C ASP A 353 -10.43 3.32 17.14
N PHE A 354 -10.86 4.39 16.46
CA PHE A 354 -10.03 5.20 15.58
C PHE A 354 -9.41 6.42 16.26
N TYR A 355 -9.80 6.74 17.49
CA TYR A 355 -9.05 7.68 18.31
C TYR A 355 -7.76 7.01 18.76
N ILE A 356 -6.66 7.34 18.09
CA ILE A 356 -5.33 7.17 18.64
C ILE A 356 -5.07 8.45 19.45
N PRO A 357 -5.13 8.42 20.79
CA PRO A 357 -4.70 9.59 21.55
C PRO A 357 -3.25 9.88 21.16
N ASP A 358 -2.89 11.16 20.99
CA ASP A 358 -1.50 11.57 20.91
C ASP A 358 -0.85 11.19 22.26
N PHE A 359 -0.39 9.95 22.39
CA PHE A 359 0.38 9.47 23.53
C PHE A 359 1.81 9.97 23.34
N ASP A 360 2.10 11.13 23.92
CA ASP A 360 3.46 11.59 24.11
C ASP A 360 3.95 11.03 25.45
N GLU A 361 4.73 9.94 25.41
CA GLU A 361 5.33 9.33 26.61
C GLU A 361 6.21 10.34 27.37
N ASP A 362 6.68 11.39 26.67
CA ASP A 362 7.55 12.43 27.20
C ASP A 362 6.77 13.57 27.92
N GLU A 363 5.41 13.59 27.86
CA GLU A 363 4.55 14.58 28.53
C GLU A 363 3.84 14.06 29.80
N MET A 364 4.09 12.81 30.22
CA MET A 364 3.49 12.26 31.44
C MET A 364 4.15 12.87 32.70
N ASP A 365 3.39 13.70 33.42
CA ASP A 365 3.74 14.13 34.78
C ASP A 365 3.66 12.90 35.72
N PRO A 366 4.78 12.48 36.35
CA PRO A 366 4.80 11.33 37.25
C PRO A 366 3.86 11.46 38.47
N ASP A 367 3.33 12.65 38.75
CA ASP A 367 2.39 12.90 39.85
C ASP A 367 0.90 13.02 39.43
N GLU A 368 0.55 12.90 38.13
CA GLU A 368 -0.85 12.90 37.70
C GLU A 368 -1.47 11.49 37.76
N ARG A 369 -2.61 11.39 38.48
CA ARG A 369 -3.39 10.15 38.56
C ARG A 369 -4.21 9.94 37.28
N VAL A 370 -3.86 8.91 36.53
CA VAL A 370 -4.56 8.47 35.31
C VAL A 370 -5.96 7.92 35.64
N ASP A 371 -6.94 8.19 34.76
CA ASP A 371 -8.31 7.70 34.88
C ASP A 371 -8.40 6.15 34.93
N GLN A 372 -9.36 5.65 35.70
CA GLN A 372 -9.49 4.22 36.04
C GLN A 372 -9.71 3.35 34.79
N HIS A 373 -10.28 3.91 33.72
CA HIS A 373 -10.46 3.20 32.46
C HIS A 373 -9.13 2.90 31.72
N THR A 374 -8.10 3.71 31.94
CA THR A 374 -6.76 3.53 31.36
C THR A 374 -5.93 2.54 32.16
N GLN A 375 -6.09 2.51 33.49
CA GLN A 375 -5.47 1.48 34.35
C GLN A 375 -6.02 0.08 34.04
N ASP A 376 -7.32 -0.05 33.78
CA ASP A 376 -7.96 -1.34 33.49
C ASP A 376 -7.49 -1.97 32.15
N LYS A 377 -7.01 -1.16 31.19
CA LYS A 377 -6.39 -1.65 29.96
C LYS A 377 -4.93 -2.11 30.15
N GLN A 378 -4.29 -1.74 31.25
CA GLN A 378 -2.91 -2.11 31.60
C GLN A 378 -2.83 -3.29 32.58
N ILE A 379 -3.95 -3.94 32.92
CA ILE A 379 -3.94 -5.13 33.77
C ILE A 379 -3.31 -6.31 32.99
N HIS A 380 -2.01 -6.52 33.23
CA HIS A 380 -1.35 -7.80 33.01
C HIS A 380 -2.02 -8.85 33.91
N ARG A 381 -2.34 -10.02 33.36
CA ARG A 381 -2.86 -11.15 34.14
C ARG A 381 -1.75 -11.68 35.06
N ASP A 382 -2.08 -11.98 36.32
CA ASP A 382 -1.18 -12.45 37.38
C ASP A 382 -0.59 -13.87 37.16
N ASP A 383 -0.54 -14.34 35.91
CA ASP A 383 -0.20 -15.71 35.56
C ASP A 383 1.26 -15.86 35.06
N GLU A 384 1.97 -14.75 34.81
CA GLU A 384 3.34 -14.75 34.31
C GLU A 384 4.36 -14.62 35.46
N TYR A 385 4.73 -15.76 36.03
CA TYR A 385 5.87 -15.87 36.95
C TYR A 385 7.19 -15.71 36.18
N TYR A 386 7.90 -14.58 36.34
CA TYR A 386 9.37 -14.56 36.39
C TYR A 386 9.90 -13.45 37.31
N GLU A 387 11.00 -13.79 37.97
CA GLU A 387 11.63 -13.19 39.14
C GLU A 387 12.20 -11.78 38.87
N GLY A 388 11.86 -10.81 39.73
CA GLY A 388 12.40 -9.46 39.70
C GLY A 388 13.53 -9.26 40.71
N ASP A 389 14.57 -8.54 40.30
CA ASP A 389 15.75 -8.15 41.09
C ASP A 389 15.44 -7.06 42.14
N ASN A 390 14.50 -7.31 43.07
CA ASN A 390 14.26 -6.38 44.19
C ASN A 390 13.63 -6.99 45.45
N ASP A 391 13.93 -8.25 45.79
CA ASP A 391 13.71 -8.75 47.14
C ASP A 391 14.90 -8.34 48.02
N ASN A 392 14.73 -7.20 48.70
CA ASN A 392 15.68 -6.67 49.67
C ASN A 392 15.04 -6.66 51.05
N ASP A 393 14.85 -7.85 51.64
CA ASP A 393 14.54 -8.01 53.05
C ASP A 393 15.84 -8.29 53.82
N HIS A 394 16.51 -7.20 54.22
CA HIS A 394 17.56 -7.19 55.23
C HIS A 394 16.98 -6.67 56.55
N ASP A 395 16.91 -7.55 57.57
CA ASP A 395 17.16 -7.34 59.01
C ASP A 395 16.54 -8.53 59.77
N ASP A 396 16.98 -9.05 60.91
CA ASP A 396 18.18 -8.95 61.75
C ASP A 396 18.03 -10.13 62.74
N GLY A 397 19.11 -10.58 63.40
CA GLY A 397 18.95 -11.36 64.64
C GLY A 397 19.78 -12.63 64.82
N THR A 398 21.00 -12.44 65.34
CA THR A 398 21.62 -13.20 66.45
C THR A 398 21.52 -14.74 66.46
N ARG A 399 22.64 -15.43 66.17
CA ARG A 399 23.56 -16.00 67.18
C ARG A 399 24.76 -16.70 66.55
#